data_AF-A0A8C4U8Z3-F1
#
_entry.id   AF-A0A8C4U8Z3-F1
#
_cell.length_a   1.000
_cell.length_b   1.000
_cell.length_c   1.000
_cell.angle_alpha   90.00
_cell.angle_beta   90.00
_cell.angle_gamma   90.00
#
_symmetry.space_group_name_H-M   'P 1'
#
loop_
_entity.id
_entity.type
_entity.pdbx_description
1 polymer ?
#
loop_
_entity_poly.entity_id
_entity_poly.type
_entity_poly.pdbx_seq_one_letter_code
_entity_poly.pdbx_strand_id
1 'polypeptide(L)' 'MMPGGLSEAKPATPEVQHIVNQVKLQFESRVNRTYGIFKAIVYKTQVVAGINYFIKVCIYYRSNLSFVVKQYR' A
#
# COMPACT_ATOMS: atom_id res chain seq x y z
N MET A 1 -20.49 -3.37 -0.39
CA MET A 1 -19.28 -3.79 0.35
C MET A 1 -19.70 -4.16 1.76
N MET A 2 -19.33 -5.34 2.24
CA MET A 2 -19.54 -5.72 3.65
C MET A 2 -18.41 -5.13 4.51
N PRO A 3 -18.71 -4.50 5.66
CA PRO A 3 -17.69 -4.09 6.62
C PRO A 3 -16.79 -5.26 7.00
N GLY A 4 -15.47 -5.04 7.05
CA GLY A 4 -14.47 -6.06 7.34
C GLY A 4 -14.06 -6.94 6.15
N GLY A 5 -14.80 -6.95 5.04
CA GLY A 5 -14.42 -7.69 3.83
C GLY A 5 -13.34 -6.99 3.00
N LEU A 6 -12.42 -7.76 2.42
CA LEU A 6 -11.47 -7.27 1.42
C LEU A 6 -12.16 -7.10 0.06
N SER A 7 -11.81 -6.04 -0.65
CA SER A 7 -12.20 -5.85 -2.04
C SER A 7 -11.43 -6.81 -2.97
N GLU A 8 -11.94 -6.93 -4.19
CA GLU A 8 -11.17 -7.49 -5.30
C GLU A 8 -9.87 -6.72 -5.53
N ALA A 9 -8.86 -7.42 -6.05
CA ALA A 9 -7.58 -6.84 -6.43
C ALA A 9 -7.76 -5.91 -7.63
N LYS A 10 -7.24 -4.69 -7.52
CA LYS A 10 -7.26 -3.69 -8.60
C LYS A 10 -5.84 -3.21 -8.90
N PRO A 11 -5.53 -2.86 -10.17
CA PRO A 11 -4.26 -2.22 -10.50
C PRO A 11 -4.11 -0.90 -9.75
N ALA A 12 -2.90 -0.57 -9.31
CA ALA A 12 -2.63 0.66 -8.59
C ALA A 12 -2.91 1.89 -9.48
N THR A 13 -3.62 2.87 -8.90
CA THR A 13 -3.90 4.16 -9.53
C THR A 13 -2.89 5.22 -9.07
N PRO A 14 -2.82 6.40 -9.72
CA PRO A 14 -1.95 7.50 -9.27
C PRO A 14 -2.19 7.91 -7.81
N GLU A 15 -3.44 7.85 -7.33
CA GLU A 15 -3.80 8.16 -5.94
C GLU A 15 -3.19 7.12 -4.98
N VAL A 16 -3.24 5.84 -5.33
CA VAL A 16 -2.62 4.77 -4.53
C VAL A 16 -1.11 4.92 -4.51
N GLN A 17 -0.49 5.28 -5.64
CA GLN A 17 0.94 5.57 -5.68
C GLN A 17 1.30 6.77 -4.80
N HIS A 18 0.45 7.81 -4.76
CA HIS A 18 0.64 8.95 -3.87
C HIS A 18 0.62 8.51 -2.40
N ILE A 19 -0.35 7.68 -2.00
CA ILE A 19 -0.40 7.11 -0.63
C ILE A 19 0.89 6.37 -0.30
N VAL A 20 1.37 5.51 -1.22
CA VAL A 20 2.62 4.76 -1.07
C VAL A 20 3.83 5.70 -0.89
N ASN A 21 3.89 6.80 -1.63
CA ASN A 21 4.97 7.78 -1.53
C ASN A 21 4.95 8.51 -0.17
N GLN A 22 3.77 8.87 0.34
CA GLN A 22 3.63 9.53 1.65
C GLN A 22 4.13 8.65 2.80
N VAL A 23 3.88 7.33 2.73
CA VAL A 23 4.27 6.39 3.79
C VAL A 23 5.66 5.79 3.60
N LYS A 24 6.35 6.08 2.48
CA LYS A 24 7.65 5.49 2.13
C LYS A 24 8.68 5.70 3.23
N LEU A 25 8.87 6.93 3.70
CA LEU A 25 9.87 7.25 4.73
C LEU A 25 9.58 6.51 6.04
N GLN A 26 8.29 6.43 6.44
CA GLN A 26 7.89 5.69 7.64
C GLN A 26 8.15 4.19 7.48
N PHE A 27 7.91 3.65 6.29
CA PHE A 27 8.18 2.26 5.99
C PHE A 27 9.69 1.95 6.04
N GLU A 28 10.51 2.74 5.35
CA GLU A 28 11.97 2.60 5.29
C GLU A 28 12.62 2.68 6.68
N SER A 29 12.15 3.61 7.51
CA SER A 29 12.59 3.73 8.91
C SER A 29 12.27 2.47 9.73
N ARG A 30 11.08 1.88 9.56
CA ARG A 30 10.68 0.66 10.29
C ARG A 30 11.47 -0.57 9.88
N VAL A 31 11.82 -0.69 8.60
CA VAL A 31 12.60 -1.83 8.08
C VAL A 31 14.10 -1.58 8.08
N ASN A 32 14.53 -0.39 8.51
CA ASN A 32 15.92 0.08 8.52
C ASN A 32 16.64 -0.14 7.17
N ARG A 33 15.93 0.14 6.06
CA ARG A 33 16.42 -0.02 4.68
C ARG A 33 15.78 1.02 3.78
N THR A 34 16.54 1.52 2.82
CA THR A 34 16.08 2.45 1.78
C THR A 34 15.88 1.74 0.45
N TYR A 35 14.88 2.18 -0.33
CA TYR A 35 14.55 1.62 -1.63
C TYR A 35 14.57 2.70 -2.72
N GLY A 36 15.37 2.49 -3.77
CA GLY A 36 15.39 3.38 -4.93
C GLY A 36 14.08 3.32 -5.74
N ILE A 37 13.54 2.12 -5.92
CA ILE A 37 12.25 1.88 -6.59
C ILE A 37 11.20 1.62 -5.51
N PHE A 38 10.04 2.29 -5.60
CA PHE A 38 8.92 2.08 -4.67
C PHE A 38 7.58 2.28 -5.39
N LYS A 39 7.27 1.38 -6.32
CA LYS A 39 6.13 1.52 -7.25
C LYS A 39 4.96 0.62 -6.84
N ALA A 40 3.78 1.20 -6.61
CA ALA A 40 2.55 0.47 -6.39
C ALA A 40 2.14 -0.30 -7.67
N ILE A 41 1.76 -1.58 -7.51
CA ILE A 41 1.33 -2.44 -8.63
C ILE A 41 -0.15 -2.78 -8.51
N VAL A 42 -0.56 -3.28 -7.34
CA VAL A 42 -1.92 -3.77 -7.07
C VAL A 42 -2.34 -3.34 -5.69
N TYR A 43 -3.62 -3.05 -5.50
CA TYR A 43 -4.18 -2.79 -4.18
C TYR A 43 -5.52 -3.50 -3.96
N LYS A 44 -5.85 -3.66 -2.68
CA LYS A 44 -7.18 -4.02 -2.17
C LYS A 44 -7.56 -3.05 -1.07
N THR A 45 -8.85 -2.83 -0.86
CA THR A 45 -9.36 -2.02 0.25
C THR A 45 -10.21 -2.85 1.19
N GLN A 46 -10.28 -2.44 2.45
CA GLN A 46 -11.15 -3.02 3.45
C GLN A 46 -11.79 -1.88 4.26
N VAL A 47 -13.12 -1.88 4.32
CA VAL A 47 -13.89 -0.91 5.11
C VAL A 47 -13.93 -1.37 6.57
N VAL A 48 -13.48 -0.53 7.49
CA VAL A 48 -13.49 -0.72 8.95
C VAL A 48 -14.00 0.56 9.62
N ALA A 49 -13.56 0.91 10.84
CA ALA A 49 -13.66 2.27 11.37
C ALA A 49 -12.68 3.24 10.65
N GLY A 50 -12.83 3.34 9.32
CA GLY A 50 -11.85 3.92 8.40
C GLY A 50 -11.67 3.02 7.16
N ILE A 51 -10.58 3.23 6.41
CA ILE A 51 -10.24 2.40 5.25
C ILE A 51 -8.82 1.88 5.41
N ASN A 52 -8.66 0.55 5.34
CA ASN A 52 -7.35 -0.06 5.16
C ASN A 52 -7.06 -0.24 3.67
N TYR A 53 -5.87 0.15 3.24
CA TYR A 53 -5.32 -0.12 1.91
C TYR A 53 -4.25 -1.19 2.02
N PHE A 54 -4.46 -2.31 1.34
CA PHE A 54 -3.47 -3.38 1.19
C PHE A 54 -2.79 -3.16 -0.16
N ILE A 55 -1.52 -2.76 -0.16
CA ILE A 55 -0.84 -2.33 -1.37
C ILE A 55 0.39 -3.20 -1.61
N LYS A 56 0.48 -3.78 -2.81
CA LYS A 56 1.66 -4.49 -3.31
C LYS A 56 2.56 -3.49 -4.03
N VAL A 57 3.80 -3.39 -3.58
CA VAL A 57 4.81 -2.43 -4.05
C VAL A 57 6.02 -3.18 -4.61
N CYS A 58 6.45 -2.77 -5.81
CA CYS A 58 7.72 -3.16 -6.41
C CYS A 58 8.85 -2.35 -5.77
N ILE A 59 9.87 -3.04 -5.25
CA ILE A 59 10.99 -2.42 -4.53
C ILE A 59 12.35 -2.61 -5.24
N TYR A 60 12.42 -3.50 -6.24
CA TYR A 60 13.59 -3.75 -7.09
C TYR A 60 13.16 -4.53 -8.34
N TYR A 61 14.03 -4.66 -9.37
CA TYR A 61 13.77 -5.50 -10.55
C TYR A 61 13.41 -6.94 -10.13
N ARG A 62 12.10 -7.25 -10.17
CA ARG A 62 11.43 -8.52 -9.79
C ARG A 62 11.16 -8.77 -8.30
N SER A 63 11.47 -7.83 -7.41
CA SER A 63 11.15 -7.97 -5.97
C SER A 63 9.92 -7.15 -5.59
N ASN A 64 8.96 -7.80 -4.94
CA ASN A 64 7.73 -7.16 -4.46
C ASN A 64 7.60 -7.32 -2.95
N LEU A 65 6.96 -6.35 -2.31
CA LEU A 65 6.52 -6.42 -0.92
C LEU A 65 5.05 -5.98 -0.84
N SER A 66 4.35 -6.43 0.19
CA SER A 66 3.01 -5.95 0.52
C SER A 66 3.01 -5.32 1.90
N PHE A 67 2.29 -4.20 2.07
CA PHE A 67 2.04 -3.60 3.38
C PHE A 67 0.63 -3.05 3.46
N VAL A 68 0.20 -2.75 4.70
CA VAL A 68 -1.12 -2.19 4.99
C VAL A 68 -0.98 -0.75 5.45
N VAL A 69 -1.67 0.16 4.78
CA VAL A 69 -1.83 1.55 5.19
C VAL A 69 -3.22 1.71 5.79
N LYS A 70 -3.32 2.32 6.98
CA LYS A 70 -4.61 2.63 7.61
C LYS A 70 -4.87 4.13 7.50
N GLN A 71 -6.00 4.49 6.91
CA GLN A 71 -6.49 5.87 6.90
C GLN A 71 -7.68 5.97 7.84
N TYR A 72 -7.47 6.63 8.97
CA TYR A 72 -8.55 6.99 9.90
C TYR A 72 -9.20 8.29 9.39
N ARG A 73 -10.51 8.38 9.59
CA ARG A 73 -11.28 9.59 9.27
C ARG A 73 -11.27 10.54 10.46
#